data_AF-A0A2L2Z1G6-F1
#
_entry.id   AF-A0A2L2Z1G6-F1
#
_cell.length_a   1.000
_cell.length_b   1.000
_cell.length_c   1.000
_cell.angle_alpha   90.00
_cell.angle_beta   90.00
_cell.angle_gamma   90.00
#
_symmetry.space_group_name_H-M   'P 1'
#
loop_
_entity.id
_entity.type
_entity.pdbx_description
1 polymer ?
#
loop_
_entity_poly.entity_id
_entity_poly.type
_entity_poly.pdbx_seq_one_letter_code
_entity_poly.pdbx_strand_id
1 'polypeptide(L)'
;GKFVATYESCSTSAFKHGRTETVRPLTTATRKCVEEFLKRNITDLKVLLVECTKVHNQLTKEAAMGQGFDRHLFGLRIMAEKLSQKVPHLFEDPS
;
A
#
# COMPACT_ATOMS: atom_id res chain seq x y z
N GLY A 1 -6.87 -19.91 -1.95
CA GLY A 1 -5.83 -18.93 -2.34
C GLY A 1 -5.21 -18.32 -1.09
N LYS A 2 -4.04 -17.71 -1.20
CA LYS A 2 -3.40 -16.95 -0.11
C LYS A 2 -3.28 -15.49 -0.52
N PHE A 3 -3.53 -14.58 0.42
CA PHE A 3 -3.23 -13.16 0.25
C PHE A 3 -1.80 -12.89 0.71
N VAL A 4 -1.02 -12.19 -0.10
CA VAL A 4 0.40 -11.90 0.16
C VAL A 4 0.67 -10.40 0.00
N ALA A 5 1.71 -9.90 0.65
CA ALA A 5 2.14 -8.52 0.47
C ALA A 5 2.39 -8.24 -1.02
N THR A 6 1.73 -7.22 -1.57
CA THR A 6 1.83 -6.84 -2.98
C THR A 6 2.43 -5.45 -3.09
N TYR A 7 3.40 -5.31 -3.98
CA TYR A 7 4.05 -4.05 -4.34
C TYR A 7 3.55 -3.60 -5.70
N GLU A 8 3.17 -2.33 -5.80
CA GLU A 8 2.97 -1.64 -7.07
C GLU A 8 3.73 -0.32 -7.06
N SER A 9 4.43 -0.03 -8.17
CA SER A 9 5.23 1.19 -8.30
C SER A 9 4.35 2.36 -8.72
N CYS A 10 4.37 3.46 -7.96
CA CYS A 10 3.68 4.69 -8.31
C CYS A 10 4.70 5.81 -8.56
N SER A 11 4.60 6.50 -9.70
CA SER A 11 5.50 7.62 -10.03
C SER A 11 5.24 8.81 -9.12
N THR A 12 6.30 9.41 -8.58
CA THR A 12 6.24 10.68 -7.84
C THR A 12 6.82 11.83 -8.67
N SER A 13 6.74 11.76 -10.00
CA SER A 13 7.31 12.75 -10.93
C SER A 13 6.73 14.15 -10.82
N ALA A 14 5.66 14.35 -10.04
CA ALA A 14 5.16 15.66 -9.64
C ALA A 14 6.16 16.44 -8.77
N PHE A 15 7.12 15.76 -8.13
CA PHE A 15 8.17 16.35 -7.31
C PHE A 15 9.50 16.42 -8.06
N LYS A 16 10.32 17.44 -7.77
CA LYS A 16 11.68 17.59 -8.33
C LYS A 16 12.51 16.35 -7.99
N HIS A 17 13.07 15.69 -9.01
CA HIS A 17 13.80 14.42 -8.89
C HIS A 17 12.98 13.25 -8.31
N GLY A 18 11.64 13.36 -8.34
CA GLY A 18 10.76 12.29 -7.92
C GLY A 18 11.01 11.00 -8.71
N ARG A 19 11.06 9.88 -8.01
CA ARG A 19 11.12 8.54 -8.59
C ARG A 19 9.81 7.83 -8.31
N THR A 20 9.76 7.06 -7.23
CA THR A 20 8.61 6.20 -6.95
C THR A 20 8.26 6.13 -5.48
N GLU A 21 6.97 5.95 -5.22
CA GLU A 21 6.39 5.45 -3.97
C GLU A 21 5.77 4.06 -4.22
N THR A 22 5.46 3.32 -3.16
CA THR A 22 4.75 2.04 -3.20
C THR A 22 3.27 2.23 -2.95
N VAL A 23 2.46 1.69 -3.85
CA VAL A 23 1.05 1.39 -3.59
C VAL A 23 0.97 -0.06 -3.12
N ARG A 24 0.20 -0.30 -2.05
CA ARG A 24 -0.07 -1.65 -1.51
C ARG A 24 -1.50 -2.07 -1.88
N PRO A 25 -1.71 -2.72 -3.04
CA PRO A 25 -3.05 -2.99 -3.56
C PRO A 25 -3.81 -4.09 -2.78
N LEU A 26 -3.11 -4.89 -1.97
CA LEU A 26 -3.76 -5.80 -1.02
C LEU A 26 -4.33 -5.01 0.16
N THR A 27 -5.53 -4.47 -0.04
CA THR A 27 -6.30 -3.78 1.00
C THR A 27 -7.38 -4.69 1.58
N THR A 28 -7.97 -4.29 2.71
CA THR A 28 -9.16 -4.97 3.25
C THR A 28 -10.32 -4.98 2.26
N ALA A 29 -10.50 -3.92 1.47
CA ALA A 29 -11.54 -3.85 0.43
C ALA A 29 -11.27 -4.86 -0.71
N THR A 30 -10.02 -4.93 -1.20
CA THR A 30 -9.61 -5.91 -2.21
C THR A 30 -9.80 -7.34 -1.69
N ARG A 31 -9.38 -7.62 -0.44
CA ARG A 31 -9.57 -8.93 0.21
C ARG A 31 -11.04 -9.34 0.24
N LYS A 32 -11.91 -8.46 0.74
CA LYS A 32 -13.35 -8.71 0.84
C LYS A 32 -13.98 -8.98 -0.54
N CYS A 33 -13.60 -8.20 -1.55
CA CYS A 33 -14.06 -8.40 -2.92
C CYS A 33 -13.67 -9.78 -3.45
N VAL A 34 -12.42 -10.21 -3.26
CA VAL A 34 -11.94 -11.53 -3.72
C VAL A 34 -12.61 -12.67 -2.96
N GLU A 35 -12.80 -12.53 -1.66
CA GLU A 35 -13.47 -13.56 -0.84
C GLU A 35 -14.93 -13.78 -1.29
N GLU A 36 -15.69 -12.70 -1.53
CA GLU A 36 -17.07 -12.81 -2.02
C GLU A 36 -17.14 -13.30 -3.47
N PHE A 37 -16.18 -12.90 -4.31
CA PHE A 37 -16.02 -13.43 -5.66
C PHE A 37 -15.88 -14.96 -5.64
N LEU A 38 -15.04 -15.49 -4.74
CA LEU A 38 -14.82 -16.93 -4.61
C LEU A 38 -16.04 -17.70 -4.08
N LYS A 39 -16.89 -17.05 -3.27
CA LYS A 39 -18.16 -17.62 -2.78
C LYS A 39 -19.27 -17.62 -3.84
N ARG A 40 -19.04 -17.03 -5.01
CA ARG A 40 -20.04 -16.88 -6.09
C ARG A 40 -21.30 -16.11 -5.65
N ASN A 41 -21.17 -15.19 -4.70
CA ASN A 41 -22.26 -14.30 -4.30
C ASN A 41 -22.28 -13.07 -5.23
N ILE A 42 -23.04 -13.18 -6.33
CA ILE A 42 -22.96 -12.23 -7.45
C ILE A 42 -23.63 -10.88 -7.13
N THR A 43 -24.66 -10.87 -6.30
CA THR A 43 -25.50 -9.68 -6.06
C THR A 43 -24.70 -8.52 -5.44
N ASP A 44 -23.76 -8.83 -4.53
CA ASP A 44 -22.96 -7.82 -3.83
C ASP A 44 -21.61 -7.54 -4.52
N LEU A 45 -21.22 -8.35 -5.50
CA LEU A 45 -19.88 -8.30 -6.08
C LEU A 45 -19.62 -6.98 -6.81
N LYS A 46 -20.62 -6.42 -7.50
CA LYS A 46 -20.47 -5.13 -8.20
C LYS A 46 -20.16 -3.99 -7.23
N VAL A 47 -20.84 -3.96 -6.09
CA VAL A 47 -20.63 -2.94 -5.05
C VAL A 47 -19.22 -3.07 -4.47
N LEU A 48 -18.79 -4.30 -4.17
CA LEU A 48 -17.45 -4.56 -3.64
C LEU A 48 -16.34 -4.22 -4.64
N LEU A 49 -16.56 -4.47 -5.92
CA LEU A 49 -15.61 -4.11 -6.98
C LEU A 49 -15.45 -2.60 -7.13
N VAL A 50 -16.56 -1.86 -7.04
CA VAL A 50 -16.54 -0.39 -7.04
C VAL A 50 -15.79 0.14 -5.82
N GLU A 51 -16.02 -0.44 -4.65
CA GLU A 51 -15.36 -0.03 -3.41
C GLU A 51 -13.86 -0.30 -3.44
N CYS A 52 -13.41 -1.50 -3.84
CA CYS A 52 -11.98 -1.78 -3.91
C CYS A 52 -11.27 -0.91 -4.97
N THR A 53 -11.95 -0.60 -6.08
CA THR A 53 -11.45 0.33 -7.11
C THR A 53 -11.29 1.74 -6.53
N LYS A 54 -12.29 2.22 -5.77
CA LYS A 54 -12.24 3.53 -5.12
C LYS A 54 -11.07 3.64 -4.14
N VAL A 55 -10.87 2.62 -3.29
CA VAL A 55 -9.75 2.56 -2.34
C VAL A 55 -8.42 2.55 -3.08
N HIS A 56 -8.27 1.70 -4.10
CA HIS A 56 -7.04 1.63 -4.88
C HIS A 56 -6.72 2.96 -5.58
N ASN A 57 -7.71 3.61 -6.19
CA ASN A 57 -7.55 4.93 -6.81
C ASN A 57 -7.13 6.00 -5.81
N GLN A 58 -7.65 5.96 -4.58
CA GLN A 58 -7.24 6.89 -3.52
C GLN A 58 -5.78 6.68 -3.14
N LEU A 59 -5.37 5.43 -2.89
CA LEU A 59 -3.98 5.09 -2.58
C LEU A 59 -3.01 5.50 -3.70
N THR A 60 -3.39 5.31 -4.96
CA THR A 60 -2.56 5.71 -6.11
C THR A 60 -2.40 7.23 -6.19
N LYS A 61 -3.47 8.00 -5.91
CA LYS A 61 -3.39 9.47 -5.84
C LYS A 61 -2.51 9.94 -4.69
N GLU A 62 -2.68 9.34 -3.51
CA GLU A 62 -1.86 9.65 -2.32
C GLU A 62 -0.39 9.35 -2.59
N ALA A 63 -0.07 8.16 -3.11
CA ALA A 63 1.29 7.79 -3.44
C ALA A 63 1.92 8.74 -4.48
N ALA A 64 1.20 9.08 -5.56
CA ALA A 64 1.68 10.01 -6.58
C ALA A 64 1.96 11.42 -6.00
N MET A 65 1.20 11.82 -4.99
CA MET A 65 1.34 13.08 -4.26
C MET A 65 2.23 12.98 -3.01
N GLY A 66 3.04 11.93 -2.89
CA GLY A 66 4.02 11.78 -1.81
C GLY A 66 3.40 11.58 -0.42
N GLN A 67 2.14 11.16 -0.38
CA GLN A 67 1.39 10.84 0.84
C GLN A 67 1.37 9.33 1.15
N GLY A 68 2.13 8.53 0.40
CA GLY A 68 2.42 7.15 0.77
C GLY A 68 3.38 7.07 1.97
N PHE A 69 3.48 5.88 2.56
CA PHE A 69 4.25 5.69 3.80
C PHE A 69 5.52 4.85 3.61
N ASP A 70 5.63 4.07 2.54
CA ASP A 70 6.72 3.12 2.34
C ASP A 70 8.09 3.81 2.26
N ARG A 71 8.23 4.86 1.44
CA ARG A 71 9.49 5.64 1.40
C ARG A 71 9.72 6.43 2.69
N HIS A 72 8.66 6.87 3.36
CA HIS A 72 8.77 7.58 4.63
C HIS A 72 9.34 6.67 5.72
N LEU A 73 8.77 5.48 5.91
CA LEU A 73 9.27 4.47 6.85
C LEU A 73 10.70 4.03 6.52
N PHE A 74 11.02 3.84 5.24
CA PHE A 74 12.38 3.57 4.81
C PHE A 74 13.34 4.70 5.20
N GLY A 75 12.95 5.96 4.99
CA GLY A 75 13.71 7.13 5.43
C GLY A 75 13.99 7.12 6.93
N LEU A 76 12.98 6.86 7.76
CA LEU A 76 13.12 6.77 9.21
C LEU A 76 14.12 5.68 9.65
N ARG A 77 14.06 4.50 9.03
CA ARG A 77 15.02 3.41 9.31
C ARG A 77 16.46 3.82 8.98
N ILE A 78 16.67 4.34 7.77
CA ILE A 78 17.99 4.80 7.31
C ILE A 78 18.53 5.93 8.19
N MET A 79 17.65 6.83 8.66
CA MET A 79 18.05 7.90 9.58
C MET A 79 18.51 7.37 10.93
N ALA A 80 17.79 6.41 11.52
CA ALA A 80 18.21 5.78 12.78
C ALA A 80 19.59 5.12 12.65
N GLU A 81 19.80 4.36 11.57
CA GLU A 81 21.09 3.73 11.24
C GLU A 81 22.21 4.78 11.12
N LYS A 82 21.99 5.85 10.34
CA LYS A 82 22.98 6.91 10.13
C LYS A 82 23.34 7.68 11.40
N LEU A 83 22.37 7.87 12.29
CA LEU A 83 22.56 8.56 13.56
C LEU A 83 23.13 7.64 14.65
N SER A 84 23.44 6.37 14.32
CA SER A 84 23.85 5.35 15.29
C SER A 84 22.86 5.21 16.46
N GLN A 85 21.59 5.48 16.19
CA GLN A 85 20.51 5.28 17.14
C GLN A 85 20.03 3.83 17.06
N LYS A 86 19.45 3.34 18.16
CA LYS A 86 18.78 2.05 18.14
C LYS A 86 17.65 2.10 17.10
N VAL A 87 17.67 1.17 16.15
CA VAL A 87 16.58 1.02 15.18
C VAL A 87 15.29 0.75 15.96
N PRO A 88 14.21 1.51 15.71
CA PRO A 88 12.94 1.27 16.37
C PRO A 88 12.44 -0.16 16.16
N HIS A 89 11.89 -0.78 17.21
CA HIS A 89 11.35 -2.14 17.18
C HIS A 89 10.33 -2.37 16.06
N LEU A 90 9.63 -1.32 15.61
CA LEU A 90 8.76 -1.34 14.44
C LEU A 90 9.41 -1.98 13.20
N PHE A 91 10.72 -1.81 13.00
CA PHE A 91 11.43 -2.35 11.83
C PHE A 91 11.97 -3.78 12.03
N GLU A 92 11.82 -4.34 13.24
CA GLU A 92 12.17 -5.72 13.59
C GLU A 92 10.92 -6.60 13.75
N ASP A 93 9.74 -5.98 13.68
CA ASP A 93 8.45 -6.65 13.84
C ASP A 93 8.21 -7.63 12.67
N PRO A 94 7.79 -8.89 12.93
CA PRO A 94 7.51 -9.88 11.88
C PRO A 94 6.24 -9.62 11.07
N SER A 95 5.47 -8.58 11.41
CA SER A 95 4.19 -8.22 10.77
C SER A 95 4.32 -7.79 9.30
#